data_AF-A0A8R7UL86-F1
#
_entry.id   AF-A0A8R7UL86-F1
#
_cell.length_a   1.000
_cell.length_b   1.000
_cell.length_c   1.000
_cell.angle_alpha   90.00
_cell.angle_beta   90.00
_cell.angle_gamma   90.00
#
_symmetry.space_group_name_H-M   'P 1'
#
loop_
_entity.id
_entity.type
_entity.pdbx_description
1 polymer ?
#
loop_
_entity_poly.entity_id
_entity_poly.type
_entity_poly.pdbx_seq_one_letter_code
_entity_poly.pdbx_strand_id
1 'polypeptide(L)'
;MAAADSKIDNLRDAVAKLGEISENEKAGFISLVSRYLSGEAEQIEWSKIQTPTDEVVVPYDTLAPPPEDLDAMKALLDKLVVLKLNGGLGTTMGCTGPKSVIEVRNGFTFLDLIVIQIESLNKKYGCSVPLLLMNSFNTHDDTQKVDIPLPLFISC
;
A
#
# COMPACT_ATOMS: atom_id res chain seq x y z
N MET A 1 4.30 -6.73 -34.65
CA MET A 1 2.95 -6.15 -34.57
C MET A 1 1.87 -7.20 -34.74
N ALA A 2 1.58 -7.74 -35.94
CA ALA A 2 0.42 -8.64 -36.17
C ALA A 2 0.27 -9.83 -35.18
N ALA A 3 1.36 -10.47 -34.76
CA ALA A 3 1.32 -11.58 -33.79
C ALA A 3 1.13 -11.15 -32.32
N ALA A 4 1.48 -9.91 -31.96
CA ALA A 4 1.24 -9.36 -30.63
C ALA A 4 -0.20 -8.85 -30.51
N ASP A 5 -0.71 -8.22 -31.58
CA ASP A 5 -2.09 -7.72 -31.65
C ASP A 5 -3.10 -8.88 -31.54
N SER A 6 -2.86 -9.97 -32.28
CA SER A 6 -3.69 -11.19 -32.18
C SER A 6 -3.68 -11.84 -30.78
N LYS A 7 -2.57 -11.76 -30.04
CA LYS A 7 -2.49 -12.29 -28.66
C LYS A 7 -3.28 -11.43 -27.68
N ILE A 8 -3.26 -10.10 -27.86
CA ILE A 8 -4.04 -9.17 -27.03
C ILE A 8 -5.53 -9.36 -27.24
N ASP A 9 -5.98 -9.53 -28.48
CA ASP A 9 -7.41 -9.71 -28.76
C ASP A 9 -7.93 -11.03 -28.17
N ASN A 10 -7.18 -12.12 -28.31
CA ASN A 10 -7.50 -13.38 -27.64
C ASN A 10 -7.53 -13.25 -26.10
N LEU A 11 -6.63 -12.45 -25.53
CA LEU A 11 -6.59 -12.21 -24.08
C LEU A 11 -7.79 -11.37 -23.63
N ARG A 12 -8.19 -10.35 -24.39
CA ARG A 12 -9.39 -9.53 -24.11
C ARG A 12 -10.63 -10.42 -24.06
N ASP A 13 -10.80 -11.30 -25.04
CA ASP A 13 -11.93 -12.23 -25.08
C ASP A 13 -11.92 -13.22 -23.91
N ALA A 14 -10.75 -13.68 -23.48
CA ALA A 14 -10.63 -14.57 -22.32
C ALA A 14 -10.96 -13.84 -21.01
N VAL A 15 -10.43 -12.63 -20.83
CA VAL A 15 -10.63 -11.80 -19.62
C VAL A 15 -12.08 -11.31 -19.52
N ALA A 16 -12.73 -11.01 -20.64
CA ALA A 16 -14.14 -10.62 -20.68
C ALA A 16 -15.07 -11.72 -20.12
N LYS A 17 -14.68 -13.00 -20.23
CA LYS A 17 -15.43 -14.15 -19.72
C LYS A 17 -15.25 -14.37 -18.21
N LEU A 18 -14.31 -13.68 -17.57
CA LEU A 18 -14.09 -13.78 -16.12
C LEU A 18 -15.17 -12.96 -15.40
N GLY A 19 -16.13 -13.65 -14.77
CA GLY A 19 -17.22 -13.02 -14.01
C GLY A 19 -16.85 -12.58 -12.59
N GLU A 20 -15.70 -13.04 -12.08
CA GLU A 20 -15.28 -12.83 -10.68
C GLU A 20 -14.46 -11.55 -10.46
N ILE A 21 -14.07 -10.87 -11.54
CA ILE A 21 -13.28 -9.63 -11.49
C ILE A 21 -14.09 -8.46 -12.06
N SER A 22 -13.89 -7.27 -11.50
CA SER A 22 -14.54 -6.03 -11.91
C SER A 22 -14.05 -5.54 -13.28
N GLU A 23 -14.84 -4.68 -13.92
CA GLU A 23 -14.44 -4.05 -15.19
C GLU A 23 -13.17 -3.21 -15.05
N ASN A 24 -12.93 -2.60 -13.89
CA ASN A 24 -11.70 -1.86 -13.61
C ASN A 24 -10.48 -2.78 -13.54
N GLU A 25 -10.59 -3.94 -12.90
CA GLU A 25 -9.51 -4.93 -12.84
C GLU A 25 -9.22 -5.52 -14.23
N LYS A 26 -10.27 -5.84 -15.01
CA LYS A 26 -10.12 -6.28 -16.41
C LYS A 26 -9.37 -5.26 -17.24
N ALA A 27 -9.80 -3.99 -17.19
CA ALA A 27 -9.17 -2.91 -17.95
C ALA A 27 -7.71 -2.69 -17.52
N GLY A 28 -7.44 -2.69 -16.21
CA GLY A 28 -6.09 -2.55 -15.66
C GLY A 28 -5.16 -3.69 -16.09
N PHE A 29 -5.64 -4.93 -16.02
CA PHE A 29 -4.90 -6.12 -16.44
C PHE A 29 -4.57 -6.08 -17.94
N ILE A 30 -5.56 -5.80 -18.80
CA ILE A 30 -5.34 -5.69 -20.25
C ILE A 30 -4.36 -4.56 -20.58
N SER A 31 -4.45 -3.41 -19.90
CA SER A 31 -3.50 -2.30 -20.07
C SER A 31 -2.07 -2.70 -19.72
N LEU A 32 -1.86 -3.42 -18.61
CA LEU A 32 -0.55 -3.93 -18.20
C LEU A 32 0.03 -4.92 -19.22
N VAL A 33 -0.76 -5.90 -19.67
CA VAL A 33 -0.28 -6.90 -20.63
C VAL A 33 -0.05 -6.28 -22.01
N SER A 34 -0.85 -5.28 -22.42
CA SER A 34 -0.63 -4.52 -23.65
C SER A 34 0.75 -3.85 -23.66
N ARG A 35 1.12 -3.17 -22.56
CA ARG A 35 2.45 -2.55 -22.42
C ARG A 35 3.58 -3.58 -22.38
N TYR A 36 3.36 -4.72 -21.74
CA TYR A 36 4.33 -5.81 -21.74
C TYR A 36 4.58 -6.37 -23.15
N LEU A 37 3.52 -6.57 -23.94
CA LEU A 37 3.61 -7.13 -25.29
C LEU A 37 4.06 -6.11 -26.34
N SER A 38 3.80 -4.82 -26.15
CA SER A 38 4.33 -3.78 -27.04
C SER A 38 5.86 -3.74 -27.03
N GLY A 39 6.48 -4.21 -25.94
CA GLY A 39 7.93 -4.15 -25.77
C GLY A 39 8.47 -2.73 -25.67
N GLU A 40 7.58 -1.74 -25.54
CA GLU A 40 7.90 -0.34 -25.26
C GLU A 40 8.33 -0.22 -23.79
N ALA A 41 9.50 -0.77 -23.50
CA ALA A 41 10.24 -0.39 -22.31
C ALA A 41 10.99 0.89 -22.66
N GLU A 42 10.74 1.97 -21.92
CA GLU A 42 11.66 3.10 -21.91
C GLU A 42 13.00 2.57 -21.40
N GLN A 43 13.93 2.31 -22.32
CA GLN A 43 15.25 1.85 -21.94
C GLN A 43 15.96 3.00 -21.24
N ILE A 44 16.41 2.74 -20.02
CA ILE A 44 17.14 3.74 -19.25
C ILE A 44 18.45 4.02 -19.97
N GLU A 45 18.57 5.23 -20.51
CA GLU A 45 19.83 5.70 -21.09
C GLU A 45 20.79 6.09 -19.96
N TRP A 46 21.80 5.26 -19.70
CA TRP A 46 22.70 5.42 -18.55
C TRP A 46 23.38 6.79 -18.49
N SER A 47 23.67 7.38 -19.65
CA SER A 47 24.25 8.73 -19.81
C SER A 47 23.36 9.85 -19.25
N LYS A 48 22.04 9.63 -19.16
CA LYS A 48 21.06 10.59 -18.67
C LYS A 48 20.82 10.48 -17.15
N ILE A 49 21.36 9.44 -16.50
CA ILE A 49 21.21 9.27 -15.06
C ILE A 49 22.09 10.29 -14.35
N GLN A 50 21.50 11.01 -13.39
CA GLN A 50 22.19 11.97 -12.55
C GLN A 50 21.89 11.65 -11.08
N THR A 51 22.86 11.91 -10.21
CA THR A 51 22.63 11.84 -8.76
C THR A 51 21.64 12.94 -8.39
N PRO A 52 20.54 12.60 -7.68
CA PRO A 52 19.61 13.61 -7.19
C PRO A 52 20.34 14.62 -6.30
N THR A 53 19.92 15.89 -6.38
CA THR A 53 20.45 16.92 -5.50
C THR A 53 19.77 16.89 -4.14
N ASP A 54 20.34 17.60 -3.17
CA ASP A 54 19.78 17.71 -1.81
C ASP A 54 18.44 18.47 -1.78
N GLU A 55 18.06 19.15 -2.87
CA GLU A 55 16.71 19.71 -3.01
C GLU A 55 15.68 18.66 -3.48
N VAL A 56 16.12 17.61 -4.18
CA VAL A 56 15.26 16.52 -4.68
C VAL A 56 15.15 15.41 -3.63
N VAL A 57 16.26 15.04 -3.01
CA VAL A 57 16.33 14.06 -1.91
C VAL A 57 16.84 14.79 -0.67
N VAL A 58 15.91 15.47 0.00
CA VAL A 58 16.22 16.35 1.13
C VAL A 58 16.72 15.54 2.33
N PRO A 59 17.92 15.86 2.89
CA PRO A 59 18.42 15.21 4.09
C PRO A 59 17.50 15.47 5.29
N TYR A 60 17.15 14.42 6.04
CA TYR A 60 16.18 14.49 7.13
C TYR A 60 16.53 15.56 8.18
N ASP A 61 17.81 15.67 8.56
CA ASP A 61 18.28 16.60 9.60
C ASP A 61 18.15 18.08 9.21
N THR A 62 17.84 18.37 7.93
CA THR A 62 17.61 19.73 7.43
C THR A 62 16.14 20.14 7.44
N LEU A 63 15.23 19.19 7.70
CA LEU A 63 13.80 19.46 7.75
C LEU A 63 13.46 20.32 8.98
N ALA A 64 12.58 21.29 8.79
CA ALA A 64 12.07 22.10 9.88
C ALA A 64 11.39 21.19 10.93
N PRO A 65 11.62 21.44 12.24
CA PRO A 65 10.98 20.66 13.28
C PRO A 65 9.46 20.86 13.25
N PRO A 66 8.70 19.89 13.79
CA PRO A 66 7.26 20.02 13.93
C PRO A 66 6.88 21.25 14.78
N PRO A 67 5.69 21.84 14.57
CA PRO A 67 5.17 22.88 15.46
C PRO A 67 5.11 22.39 16.92
N GLU A 68 5.55 23.23 17.85
CA GLU A 68 5.43 22.97 19.29
C GLU A 68 4.00 23.19 19.79
N ASP A 69 3.23 24.05 19.10
CA ASP A 69 1.84 24.33 19.40
C ASP A 69 0.94 23.12 19.08
N LEU A 70 0.11 22.74 20.05
CA LEU A 70 -0.76 21.57 19.94
C LEU A 70 -1.83 21.74 18.88
N ASP A 71 -2.38 22.94 18.71
CA ASP A 71 -3.44 23.20 17.72
C ASP A 71 -2.88 23.15 16.30
N ALA A 72 -1.70 23.72 16.06
CA ALA A 72 -0.98 23.62 14.80
C ALA A 72 -0.61 22.16 14.46
N MET A 73 -0.14 21.40 15.45
CA MET A 73 0.17 19.97 15.27
C MET A 73 -1.10 19.17 14.93
N LYS A 74 -2.18 19.39 15.69
CA LYS A 74 -3.47 18.75 15.45
C LYS A 74 -4.00 19.05 14.04
N ALA A 75 -3.90 20.30 13.59
CA ALA A 75 -4.33 20.70 12.25
C ALA A 75 -3.55 20.02 11.11
N LEU A 76 -2.30 19.61 11.34
CA LEU A 76 -1.53 18.79 10.40
C LEU A 76 -2.00 17.33 10.43
N LEU A 77 -2.18 16.78 11.64
CA LEU A 77 -2.59 15.38 11.83
C LEU A 77 -4.02 15.12 11.33
N ASP A 78 -4.93 16.08 11.45
CA ASP A 78 -6.30 15.96 10.93
C ASP A 78 -6.36 15.88 9.38
N LYS A 79 -5.25 16.18 8.69
CA LYS A 79 -5.10 16.02 7.23
C LYS A 79 -4.37 14.72 6.84
N LEU A 80 -3.85 13.98 7.81
CA LEU A 80 -3.02 12.79 7.59
C LEU A 80 -3.90 11.53 7.58
N VAL A 81 -3.55 10.60 6.68
CA VAL A 81 -4.03 9.22 6.68
C VAL A 81 -2.85 8.28 6.73
N VAL A 82 -2.89 7.25 7.59
CA VAL A 82 -1.84 6.23 7.64
C VAL A 82 -2.32 4.99 6.87
N LEU A 83 -1.66 4.68 5.76
CA LEU A 83 -1.91 3.46 4.99
C LEU A 83 -0.80 2.43 5.23
N LYS A 84 -1.18 1.17 5.43
CA LYS A 84 -0.26 0.03 5.52
C LYS A 84 -0.59 -1.00 4.43
N LEU A 85 0.44 -1.37 3.69
CA LEU A 85 0.36 -2.46 2.70
C LEU A 85 0.34 -3.80 3.43
N ASN A 86 -0.82 -4.45 3.45
CA ASN A 86 -1.09 -5.66 4.23
C ASN A 86 -1.48 -6.86 3.34
N GLY A 87 -1.12 -6.83 2.06
CA GLY A 87 -1.37 -7.94 1.13
C GLY A 87 -0.39 -9.12 1.26
N GLY A 88 0.70 -8.96 2.01
CA GLY A 88 1.79 -9.94 2.11
C GLY A 88 1.54 -11.05 3.13
N LEU A 89 1.85 -12.28 2.74
CA LEU A 89 1.77 -13.46 3.60
C LEU A 89 3.07 -13.71 4.38
N GLY A 90 2.93 -14.37 5.52
CA GLY A 90 4.02 -14.82 6.37
C GLY A 90 4.74 -16.10 5.92
N THR A 91 4.55 -16.53 4.68
CA THR A 91 5.00 -17.87 4.20
C THR A 91 6.50 -18.07 4.29
N THR A 92 7.31 -17.04 4.04
CA THR A 92 8.78 -17.10 4.21
C THR A 92 9.20 -17.34 5.66
N MET A 93 8.32 -17.06 6.62
CA MET A 93 8.53 -17.30 8.05
C MET A 93 7.79 -18.55 8.55
N GLY A 94 7.22 -19.37 7.66
CA GLY A 94 6.51 -20.60 8.02
C GLY A 94 5.08 -20.40 8.52
N CYS A 95 4.52 -19.20 8.39
CA CYS A 95 3.15 -18.89 8.81
C CYS A 95 2.18 -18.88 7.60
N THR A 96 0.94 -19.31 7.82
CA THR A 96 -0.09 -19.41 6.77
C THR A 96 -0.96 -18.16 6.61
N GLY A 97 -0.82 -17.16 7.48
CA GLY A 97 -1.65 -15.94 7.49
C GLY A 97 -0.91 -14.65 7.07
N PRO A 98 -1.57 -13.48 7.21
CA PRO A 98 -0.97 -12.18 6.94
C PRO A 98 0.28 -11.98 7.79
N LYS A 99 1.33 -11.40 7.19
CA LYS A 99 2.57 -11.13 7.92
C LYS A 99 2.37 -10.18 9.11
N SER A 100 1.35 -9.33 9.05
CA SER A 100 1.01 -8.36 10.08
C SER A 100 0.48 -8.98 11.38
N VAL A 101 -0.11 -10.18 11.32
CA VAL A 101 -0.71 -10.88 12.47
C VAL A 101 0.31 -11.76 13.20
N ILE A 102 1.57 -11.75 12.77
CA ILE A 102 2.63 -12.51 13.41
C ILE A 102 3.09 -11.79 14.67
N GLU A 103 3.18 -12.54 15.76
CA GLU A 103 3.71 -12.04 17.02
C GLU A 103 5.17 -11.60 16.86
N VAL A 104 5.47 -10.38 17.29
CA VAL A 104 6.80 -9.78 17.23
C VAL A 104 7.47 -9.83 18.59
N ARG A 105 6.74 -9.39 19.64
CA ARG A 105 7.26 -9.34 21.01
C ARG A 105 6.14 -9.27 22.03
N ASN A 106 6.30 -9.94 23.16
CA ASN A 106 5.41 -9.83 24.33
C ASN A 106 3.92 -10.04 24.00
N GLY A 107 3.58 -10.95 23.10
CA GLY A 107 2.20 -11.17 22.66
C GLY A 107 1.66 -10.15 21.64
N PHE A 108 2.45 -9.14 21.25
CA PHE A 108 2.02 -8.13 20.28
C PHE A 108 2.44 -8.49 18.87
N THR A 109 1.47 -8.43 17.95
CA THR A 109 1.69 -8.53 16.51
C THR A 109 2.20 -7.21 15.92
N PHE A 110 2.62 -7.22 14.65
CA PHE A 110 2.95 -5.97 13.96
C PHE A 110 1.75 -5.03 13.89
N LEU A 111 0.56 -5.59 13.68
CA LEU A 111 -0.66 -4.80 13.58
C LEU A 111 -1.01 -4.13 14.91
N ASP A 112 -0.87 -4.84 16.02
CA ASP A 112 -1.10 -4.28 17.36
C ASP A 112 -0.16 -3.11 17.64
N LEU A 113 1.13 -3.25 17.29
CA LEU A 113 2.11 -2.19 17.49
C LEU A 113 1.77 -0.94 16.67
N ILE A 114 1.25 -1.10 15.46
CA ILE A 114 0.81 0.03 14.62
C ILE A 114 -0.43 0.71 15.21
N VAL A 115 -1.41 -0.08 15.67
CA VAL A 115 -2.61 0.43 16.34
C VAL A 115 -2.22 1.22 17.58
N ILE A 116 -1.36 0.67 18.44
CA ILE A 116 -0.88 1.34 19.66
C ILE A 116 -0.17 2.66 19.34
N GLN A 117 0.64 2.72 18.26
CA GLN A 117 1.30 3.95 17.84
C GLN A 117 0.29 5.04 17.45
N ILE A 118 -0.72 4.70 16.66
CA ILE A 118 -1.74 5.65 16.19
C ILE A 118 -2.66 6.06 17.35
N GLU A 119 -3.04 5.14 18.22
CA GLU A 119 -3.79 5.49 19.42
C GLU A 119 -3.02 6.44 20.32
N SER A 120 -1.72 6.18 20.54
CA SER A 120 -0.87 7.05 21.35
C SER A 120 -0.76 8.44 20.71
N LEU A 121 -0.68 8.51 19.39
CA LEU A 121 -0.68 9.75 18.63
C LEU A 121 -2.00 10.53 18.80
N ASN A 122 -3.12 9.86 18.59
CA ASN A 122 -4.47 10.43 18.69
C ASN A 122 -4.75 10.92 20.12
N LYS A 123 -4.41 10.12 21.14
CA LYS A 123 -4.55 10.49 22.57
C LYS A 123 -3.67 11.68 22.94
N LYS A 124 -2.43 11.73 22.45
CA LYS A 124 -1.46 12.79 22.78
C LYS A 124 -1.85 14.15 22.19
N TYR A 125 -2.32 14.17 20.94
CA TYR A 125 -2.59 15.42 20.22
C TYR A 125 -4.08 15.73 20.03
N GLY A 126 -4.98 14.91 20.60
CA GLY A 126 -6.43 15.10 20.50
C GLY A 126 -6.98 15.01 19.08
N CYS A 127 -6.30 14.31 18.18
CA CYS A 127 -6.67 14.14 16.78
C CYS A 127 -7.31 12.76 16.51
N SER A 128 -7.76 12.54 15.28
CA SER A 128 -8.37 11.28 14.83
C SER A 128 -7.75 10.81 13.51
N VAL A 129 -6.47 10.44 13.56
CA VAL A 129 -5.76 9.90 12.39
C VAL A 129 -6.31 8.51 12.06
N PRO A 130 -6.85 8.29 10.85
CA PRO A 130 -7.35 6.99 10.43
C PRO A 130 -6.21 6.05 10.01
N LEU A 131 -6.41 4.75 10.28
CA LEU A 131 -5.56 3.67 9.80
C LEU A 131 -6.27 2.95 8.65
N LEU A 132 -5.61 2.87 7.50
CA LEU A 132 -6.05 2.12 6.32
C LEU A 132 -5.16 0.89 6.15
N LEU A 133 -5.79 -0.27 5.98
CA LEU A 133 -5.10 -1.51 5.65
C LEU A 133 -5.45 -1.88 4.20
N MET A 134 -4.43 -1.91 3.34
CA MET A 134 -4.57 -2.36 1.97
C MET A 134 -4.30 -3.86 1.94
N ASN A 135 -5.37 -4.64 2.03
CA ASN A 135 -5.31 -6.10 2.08
C ASN A 135 -5.16 -6.68 0.66
N SER A 136 -5.00 -8.01 0.59
CA SER A 136 -5.24 -8.78 -0.63
C SER A 136 -6.34 -9.79 -0.37
N PHE A 137 -6.82 -10.46 -1.42
CA PHE A 137 -7.73 -11.60 -1.29
C PHE A 137 -7.20 -12.71 -0.37
N ASN A 138 -5.88 -12.82 -0.19
CA ASN A 138 -5.28 -13.81 0.71
C ASN A 138 -5.19 -13.35 2.17
N THR A 139 -5.33 -12.06 2.45
CA THR A 139 -5.12 -11.51 3.79
C THR A 139 -6.37 -10.89 4.39
N HIS A 140 -7.41 -10.66 3.60
CA HIS A 140 -8.61 -9.95 4.02
C HIS A 140 -9.31 -10.63 5.20
N ASP A 141 -9.71 -11.88 5.05
CA ASP A 141 -10.51 -12.61 6.04
C ASP A 141 -9.77 -12.75 7.38
N ASP A 142 -8.46 -13.02 7.32
CA ASP A 142 -7.64 -13.15 8.53
C ASP A 142 -7.40 -11.80 9.21
N THR A 143 -7.32 -10.71 8.44
CA THR A 143 -7.21 -9.36 9.02
C THR A 143 -8.52 -8.91 9.66
N GLN A 144 -9.68 -9.29 9.11
CA GLN A 144 -10.99 -8.96 9.69
C GLN A 144 -11.27 -9.66 11.02
N LYS A 145 -10.62 -10.80 11.28
CA LYS A 145 -10.74 -11.50 12.57
C LYS A 145 -10.01 -10.78 13.70
N VAL A 146 -9.09 -9.86 13.37
CA VAL A 146 -8.37 -9.06 14.36
C VAL A 146 -9.25 -7.90 14.78
N ASP A 147 -9.51 -7.79 16.08
CA ASP A 147 -10.27 -6.68 16.65
C ASP A 147 -9.41 -5.41 16.69
N ILE A 148 -9.78 -4.40 15.92
CA ILE A 148 -9.03 -3.15 15.77
C ILE A 148 -9.89 -1.99 16.28
N PRO A 149 -9.54 -1.34 17.40
CA PRO A 149 -10.35 -0.32 18.07
C PRO A 149 -10.31 1.08 17.43
N LEU A 150 -9.82 1.21 16.19
CA LEU A 150 -9.70 2.48 15.47
C LEU A 150 -10.77 2.59 14.37
N PRO A 151 -11.16 3.81 13.95
CA PRO A 151 -11.90 4.00 12.71
C PRO A 151 -11.07 3.44 11.55
N LEU A 152 -11.36 2.20 11.19
CA LEU A 152 -10.59 1.40 10.25
C LEU A 152 -11.30 1.39 8.91
N PHE A 153 -10.58 1.79 7.88
CA PHE A 153 -11.01 1.57 6.50
C PHE A 153 -10.16 0.44 5.92
N ILE A 154 -10.77 -0.73 5.76
CA ILE A 154 -10.18 -1.85 5.04
C ILE A 154 -10.50 -1.64 3.56
N SER A 155 -9.47 -1.48 2.73
CA SER A 155 -9.63 -1.52 1.27
C SER A 155 -9.25 -2.90 0.78
N CYS A 156 -10.16 -3.54 0.07
CA CYS A 156 -9.87 -4.64 -0.85
C CYS A 156 -9.50 -4.10 -2.22
#